data_AF-A0A371FHN7-F1
#
_entry.id   AF-A0A371FHN7-F1
#
_cell.length_a   1.000
_cell.length_b   1.000
_cell.length_c   1.000
_cell.angle_alpha   90.00
_cell.angle_beta   90.00
_cell.angle_gamma   90.00
#
_symmetry.space_group_name_H-M   'P 1'
#
loop_
_entity.id
_entity.type
_entity.pdbx_description
1 polymer ?
#
loop_
_entity_poly.entity_id
_entity_poly.type
_entity_poly.pdbx_seq_one_letter_code
_entity_poly.pdbx_strand_id
1 'polypeptide(L)'
;MLVQVSDMIFLVEFYVLDMKDKLSSKGPTLILGKSFFKIAKTKINLHVGTLSMEFVVNKVEYTIFEAMKHAIENHSIFYLDF
;
A
#
# COMPACT_ATOMS: atom_id res chain seq x y z
N MET A 1 -14.88 1.22 -3.99
CA MET A 1 -14.11 2.49 -4.04
C MET A 1 -13.05 2.34 -5.11
N LEU A 2 -12.57 3.46 -5.67
CA LEU A 2 -11.44 3.47 -6.59
C LEU A 2 -10.18 3.79 -5.79
N VAL A 3 -9.13 2.98 -5.96
CA VAL A 3 -7.82 3.24 -5.38
C VAL A 3 -6.89 3.62 -6.51
N GLN A 4 -6.29 4.81 -6.41
CA GLN A 4 -5.27 5.25 -7.35
C GLN A 4 -3.89 4.95 -6.79
N VAL A 5 -3.05 4.29 -7.59
CA VAL A 5 -1.63 4.04 -7.29
C VAL A 5 -0.83 4.54 -8.48
N SER A 6 -0.10 5.65 -8.29
CA SER A 6 0.51 6.42 -9.38
C SER A 6 -0.54 6.71 -10.47
N ASP A 7 -0.36 6.14 -11.66
CA ASP A 7 -1.20 6.42 -12.83
C ASP A 7 -2.22 5.30 -13.09
N MET A 8 -2.35 4.35 -12.15
CA MET A 8 -3.29 3.24 -12.23
C MET A 8 -4.46 3.44 -11.28
N ILE A 9 -5.67 3.15 -11.77
CA ILE A 9 -6.89 3.19 -10.97
C ILE A 9 -7.46 1.78 -10.87
N PHE A 10 -7.66 1.31 -9.64
CA PHE A 10 -8.17 -0.02 -9.33
C PHE A 10 -9.56 0.07 -8.72
N LEU A 11 -10.49 -0.73 -9.24
CA LEU A 11 -11.73 -1.03 -8.53
C LEU A 11 -11.44 -2.15 -7.54
N VAL A 12 -11.55 -1.85 -6.24
CA VAL A 12 -11.34 -2.87 -5.20
C VAL A 12 -12.42 -2.80 -4.13
N GLU A 13 -12.75 -4.00 -3.64
CA GLU A 13 -13.36 -4.19 -2.33
C GLU A 13 -12.25 -4.06 -1.28
N PHE A 14 -12.46 -3.19 -0.30
CA PHE A 14 -11.51 -2.88 0.75
C PHE A 14 -12.27 -2.74 2.07
N TYR A 15 -11.56 -2.94 3.16
CA TYR A 15 -12.03 -2.61 4.50
C TYR A 15 -11.31 -1.34 4.94
N VAL A 16 -12.07 -0.29 5.29
CA VAL A 16 -11.49 0.82 6.07
C VAL A 16 -11.38 0.30 7.48
N LEU A 17 -10.15 0.10 7.93
CA LEU A 17 -9.91 -0.19 9.32
C LEU A 17 -9.66 1.12 10.04
N ASP A 18 -10.51 1.43 11.01
CA ASP A 18 -10.28 2.54 11.94
C ASP A 18 -9.19 2.12 12.93
N MET A 19 -7.93 2.33 12.53
CA MET A 19 -6.81 2.16 13.43
C MET A 19 -6.73 3.40 14.31
N LYS A 20 -7.09 3.26 15.59
CA LYS A 20 -7.02 4.37 16.57
C LYS A 20 -5.60 4.90 16.68
N ASP A 21 -5.31 5.94 15.92
CA ASP A 21 -4.09 6.70 16.07
C ASP A 21 -4.36 7.82 17.07
N LYS A 22 -4.19 7.55 18.37
CA LYS A 22 -4.47 8.53 19.44
C LYS A 22 -3.70 9.85 19.28
N LEU A 23 -2.71 9.94 18.37
CA LEU A 23 -1.78 11.06 18.26
C LEU A 23 -1.52 11.56 16.82
N SER A 24 -2.12 10.98 15.78
CA SER A 24 -1.78 11.35 14.39
C SER A 24 -2.80 12.28 13.75
N SER A 25 -2.32 13.43 13.27
CA SER A 25 -3.06 14.34 12.39
C SER A 25 -3.16 13.83 10.94
N LYS A 26 -2.66 12.63 10.65
CA LYS A 26 -2.63 12.04 9.31
C LYS A 26 -3.90 11.22 9.09
N GLY A 27 -4.45 11.30 7.88
CA GLY A 27 -5.68 10.63 7.49
C GLY A 27 -5.64 9.10 7.67
N PRO A 28 -6.75 8.41 7.35
CA PRO A 28 -6.88 6.99 7.60
C PRO A 28 -5.80 6.16 6.90
N THR A 29 -5.26 5.16 7.60
CA THR A 29 -4.30 4.20 7.06
C THR A 29 -5.00 3.24 6.11
N LEU A 30 -4.51 3.13 4.87
CA LEU A 30 -4.99 2.16 3.89
C LEU A 30 -4.13 0.90 3.93
N ILE A 31 -4.75 -0.25 4.23
CA ILE A 31 -4.11 -1.56 4.16
C ILE A 31 -4.58 -2.29 2.91
N LEU A 32 -3.65 -2.63 2.03
CA LEU A 32 -3.92 -3.38 0.82
C LEU A 32 -3.76 -4.89 1.07
N GLY A 33 -4.86 -5.62 0.92
CA GLY A 33 -4.90 -7.06 1.13
C GLY A 33 -4.48 -7.89 -0.09
N LYS A 34 -4.48 -9.21 0.09
CA LYS A 34 -4.14 -10.21 -0.94
C LYS A 34 -4.94 -10.03 -2.24
N SER A 35 -6.22 -9.69 -2.14
CA SER A 35 -7.08 -9.47 -3.31
C SER A 35 -6.58 -8.32 -4.19
N PHE A 36 -6.16 -7.21 -3.58
CA PHE A 36 -5.56 -6.08 -4.31
C PHE A 36 -4.29 -6.53 -5.04
N PHE A 37 -3.38 -7.20 -4.33
CA PHE A 37 -2.12 -7.65 -4.92
C PHE A 37 -2.34 -8.64 -6.07
N LYS A 38 -3.38 -9.47 -6.01
CA LYS A 38 -3.75 -10.37 -7.10
C LYS A 38 -4.25 -9.60 -8.34
N ILE A 39 -5.09 -8.59 -8.13
CA ILE A 39 -5.63 -7.76 -9.22
C ILE A 39 -4.52 -6.96 -9.91
N ALA A 40 -3.66 -6.33 -9.11
CA ALA A 40 -2.52 -5.53 -9.57
C ALA A 40 -1.31 -6.38 -9.99
N LYS A 41 -1.46 -7.71 -10.05
CA LYS A 41 -0.39 -8.68 -10.38
C LYS A 41 0.94 -8.36 -9.69
N THR A 42 0.85 -8.01 -8.41
CA THR A 42 1.98 -7.46 -7.66
C THR A 42 3.09 -8.50 -7.51
N LYS A 43 4.34 -8.08 -7.77
CA LYS A 43 5.54 -8.88 -7.52
C LYS A 43 6.44 -8.14 -6.55
N ILE A 44 6.80 -8.82 -5.46
CA ILE A 44 7.72 -8.33 -4.46
C ILE A 44 9.04 -9.08 -4.66
N ASN A 45 10.06 -8.37 -5.13
CA ASN A 45 11.41 -8.90 -5.19
C ASN A 45 12.16 -8.49 -3.92
N LEU A 46 12.31 -9.42 -2.98
CA LEU A 46 12.97 -9.16 -1.71
C LEU A 46 14.48 -9.00 -1.83
N HIS A 47 15.11 -9.63 -2.83
CA HIS A 47 16.56 -9.54 -3.04
C HIS A 47 16.97 -8.17 -3.56
N VAL A 48 16.25 -7.66 -4.57
CA VAL A 48 16.50 -6.34 -5.16
C VAL A 48 15.82 -5.24 -4.35
N GLY A 49 14.80 -5.58 -3.56
CA GLY A 49 14.02 -4.63 -2.78
C GLY A 49 13.05 -3.82 -3.63
N THR A 50 12.41 -4.45 -4.62
CA THR A 50 11.46 -3.80 -5.51
C THR A 50 10.05 -4.36 -5.37
N LEU A 51 9.06 -3.48 -5.55
CA LEU A 51 7.64 -3.78 -5.64
C LEU A 51 7.17 -3.36 -7.02
N SER A 52 6.73 -4.30 -7.85
CA SER A 52 6.13 -3.99 -9.15
C SER A 52 4.66 -4.37 -9.19
N MET A 53 3.88 -3.60 -9.95
CA MET A 53 2.46 -3.83 -10.18
C MET A 53 2.17 -3.71 -11.68
N GLU A 54 1.29 -4.58 -12.18
CA GLU A 54 0.91 -4.66 -13.59
C GLU A 54 -0.63 -4.71 -13.69
N PHE A 55 -1.21 -3.73 -14.39
CA PHE A 55 -2.65 -3.68 -14.65
C PHE A 55 -2.93 -3.30 -16.09
N VAL A 56 -3.64 -4.19 -16.80
CA VAL A 56 -3.92 -4.09 -18.24
C VAL A 56 -2.62 -3.94 -19.05
N VAL A 57 -2.25 -2.72 -19.44
CA VAL A 57 -1.02 -2.40 -20.19
C VAL A 57 -0.01 -1.59 -19.37
N ASN A 58 -0.40 -1.10 -18.19
CA ASN A 58 0.45 -0.26 -17.37
C ASN A 58 1.25 -1.12 -16.39
N LYS A 59 2.53 -0.77 -16.22
CA LYS A 59 3.42 -1.35 -15.22
C LYS A 59 4.09 -0.22 -14.43
N VAL A 60 4.13 -0.38 -13.12
CA VAL A 60 4.88 0.51 -12.23
C VAL A 60 5.81 -0.33 -11.36
N GLU A 61 6.96 0.24 -11.02
CA GLU A 61 7.93 -0.36 -10.13
C GLU A 61 8.40 0.68 -9.11
N TYR A 62 8.49 0.25 -7.87
CA TYR A 62 8.93 1.05 -6.74
C TYR A 62 10.11 0.37 -6.05
N THR A 63 11.08 1.17 -5.61
CA THR A 63 12.13 0.72 -4.70
C THR A 63 11.61 0.82 -3.27
N ILE A 64 11.51 -0.32 -2.59
CA ILE A 64 10.97 -0.44 -1.23
C ILE A 64 11.81 0.37 -0.25
N PHE A 65 13.14 0.34 -0.37
CA PHE A 65 14.04 1.07 0.52
C PHE A 65 13.88 2.59 0.43
N GLU A 66 13.69 3.13 -0.77
CA GLU A 66 13.43 4.56 -0.96
C GLU A 66 12.03 4.94 -0.44
N ALA A 67 11.02 4.12 -0.72
CA ALA A 67 9.67 4.33 -0.20
C ALA A 67 9.64 4.31 1.34
N MET A 68 10.42 3.42 1.96
CA MET A 68 10.53 3.31 3.42
C MET A 68 11.27 4.50 4.04
N LYS A 69 12.21 5.14 3.35
CA LYS A 69 12.92 6.32 3.86
C LYS A 69 11.97 7.47 4.20
N HIS A 70 10.91 7.63 3.43
CA HIS A 70 9.83 8.59 3.70
C HIS A 70 8.80 8.09 4.71
N ALA A 71 8.71 6.78 4.95
CA ALA A 71 7.84 6.22 5.99
C ALA A 71 8.39 6.45 7.41
N ILE A 72 9.70 6.70 7.56
CA ILE A 72 10.34 6.91 8.87
C ILE A 72 9.86 8.19 9.57
N GLU A 73 9.44 9.21 8.81
CA GLU A 73 8.82 10.43 9.35
C GLU A 73 7.39 10.19 9.89
N ASN A 74 6.82 9.00 9.65
CA ASN A 74 5.42 8.64 9.88
C ASN A 74 5.31 7.32 10.67
N HIS A 75 6.15 7.09 11.67
CA HIS A 75 6.07 5.89 12.52
C HIS A 75 4.79 5.89 13.38
N SER A 76 3.66 5.47 12.82
CA SER A 76 2.56 4.92 13.60
C SER A 76 2.61 3.39 13.53
N ILE A 77 2.92 2.77 14.66
CA ILE A 77 2.83 1.32 14.84
C ILE A 77 1.39 1.03 15.21
N PHE A 78 0.64 0.41 14.28
CA PHE A 78 -0.75 0.05 14.52
C PHE A 78 -0.84 -1.37 15.10
N TYR A 79 -1.53 -1.49 16.23
CA TYR A 79 -1.87 -2.78 16.81
C TYR A 79 -3.27 -3.19 16.36
N LEU A 80 -3.38 -4.42 15.87
CA LEU A 80 -4.66 -5.08 15.65
C LEU A 80 -4.99 -5.83 16.93
N ASP A 81 -5.85 -5.26 17.77
CA ASP A 81 -6.50 -6.02 18.82
C ASP A 81 -7.59 -6.88 18.15
N PHE A 82 -7.38 -8.20 18.13
CA PHE A 82 -8.38 -9.18 17.69
C PHE A 82 -9.23 -9.67 18.87
#